data_AF-A0A532ARP1-F1
#
_entry.id   AF-A0A532ARP1-F1
#
_cell.length_a   1.000
_cell.length_b   1.000
_cell.length_c   1.000
_cell.angle_alpha   90.00
_cell.angle_beta   90.00
_cell.angle_gamma   90.00
#
_symmetry.space_group_name_H-M   'P 1'
#
loop_
_entity.id
_entity.type
_entity.pdbx_description
1 polymer ?
#
loop_
_entity_poly.entity_id
_entity_poly.type
_entity_poly.pdbx_seq_one_letter_code
_entity_poly.pdbx_strand_id
1 'polypeptide(L)'
;MQQLRLSSILNIAWLCASIFLGLFLISVPPVSSGNPEYLPICNLPKCLNPQVTAKSGIGTAAATAEAKISPDDAAKWCTTYKPRDKYCPKEQVQSGWIGFRPLYRASADCLAGRLTAIDGGTYSYVGIWEDGAGKGLPRFRVKGDAKDLKWEGSGADVDHTGTFLGWGGGSANLAAQWNVLCAGAPAPAVK
;
A
#
# COMPACT_ATOMS: atom_id res chain seq x y z
N MET A 1 72.31 38.62 14.72
CA MET A 1 71.45 39.78 14.37
C MET A 1 70.06 39.42 14.86
N GLN A 2 69.68 39.92 16.05
CA GLN A 2 68.72 41.02 16.26
C GLN A 2 67.27 40.57 16.01
N GLN A 3 66.27 40.86 16.83
CA GLN A 3 66.15 41.29 18.21
C GLN A 3 64.64 41.20 18.55
N LEU A 4 64.30 40.95 19.81
CA LEU A 4 62.98 41.11 20.42
C LEU A 4 62.34 42.49 20.14
N ARG A 5 60.99 42.56 20.02
CA ARG A 5 60.01 43.44 20.74
C ARG A 5 58.59 42.86 20.51
N LEU A 6 57.74 42.46 21.47
CA LEU A 6 57.13 43.08 22.66
C LEU A 6 56.28 44.33 22.38
N SER A 7 55.03 44.28 22.91
CA SER A 7 54.10 45.40 23.16
C SER A 7 53.26 45.86 21.94
N SER A 8 51.99 46.23 21.99
CA SER A 8 50.97 46.36 23.04
C SER A 8 49.64 46.75 22.36
N ILE A 9 48.51 46.27 22.91
CA ILE A 9 47.26 47.01 23.21
C ILE A 9 46.64 47.87 22.09
N LEU A 10 45.41 47.56 21.62
CA LEU A 10 44.23 48.45 21.74
C LEU A 10 42.93 47.77 21.26
N ASN A 11 41.95 47.69 22.16
CA ASN A 11 40.53 47.49 21.86
C ASN A 11 39.99 48.74 21.14
N ILE A 12 39.34 48.60 19.98
CA ILE A 12 38.28 49.51 19.53
C ILE A 12 37.20 48.69 18.82
N ALA A 13 36.06 48.58 19.49
CA ALA A 13 34.79 48.16 18.92
C ALA A 13 34.35 49.14 17.83
N TRP A 14 33.63 48.67 16.80
CA TRP A 14 32.32 49.19 16.40
C TRP A 14 31.85 48.55 15.07
N LEU A 15 30.63 48.02 15.15
CA LEU A 15 29.61 47.84 14.12
C LEU A 15 30.00 48.04 12.64
N CYS A 16 29.99 46.94 11.89
CA CYS A 16 29.43 46.94 10.53
C CYS A 16 28.43 45.79 10.41
N ALA A 17 27.15 46.16 10.51
CA ALA A 17 26.04 45.36 10.03
C ALA A 17 26.24 45.05 8.54
N SER A 18 26.21 43.77 8.18
CA SER A 18 26.08 43.36 6.78
C SER A 18 25.12 42.18 6.72
N ILE A 19 23.95 42.54 6.20
CA ILE A 19 22.77 41.75 5.94
C ILE A 19 23.16 40.56 5.05
N PHE A 20 23.28 39.36 5.64
CA PHE A 20 23.29 38.13 4.86
C PHE A 20 21.84 37.84 4.43
N LEU A 21 21.54 38.27 3.20
CA LEU A 21 20.31 37.96 2.48
C LEU A 21 20.29 36.45 2.17
N GLY A 22 19.90 35.64 3.16
CA GLY A 22 19.68 34.22 3.01
C GLY A 22 18.43 33.97 2.18
N LEU A 23 18.60 33.76 0.86
CA LEU A 23 17.60 33.14 0.01
C LEU A 23 17.36 31.71 0.52
N PHE A 24 16.42 31.57 1.45
CA PHE A 24 15.81 30.28 1.77
C PHE A 24 14.97 29.88 0.55
N LEU A 25 15.54 29.05 -0.32
CA LEU A 25 14.80 28.31 -1.33
C LEU A 25 13.87 27.35 -0.59
N ILE A 26 12.63 27.78 -0.38
CA ILE A 26 11.54 26.93 0.11
C ILE A 26 11.24 25.93 -1.02
N SER A 27 11.94 24.79 -1.01
CA SER A 27 11.63 23.66 -1.87
C SER A 27 10.33 23.05 -1.37
N VAL A 28 9.20 23.56 -1.87
CA VAL A 28 7.89 22.93 -1.69
C VAL A 28 7.96 21.55 -2.35
N PRO A 29 7.85 20.43 -1.61
CA PRO A 29 7.84 19.12 -2.25
C PRO A 29 6.61 19.06 -3.16
N PRO A 30 6.74 18.53 -4.39
CA PRO A 30 5.59 18.37 -5.26
C PRO A 30 4.59 17.43 -4.57
N VAL A 31 3.38 17.93 -4.34
CA VAL A 31 2.24 17.08 -3.97
C VAL A 31 1.97 16.22 -5.20
N SER A 32 2.40 14.96 -5.14
CA SER A 32 2.11 13.99 -6.20
C SER A 32 0.60 13.81 -6.28
N SER A 33 -0.03 14.35 -7.33
CA SER A 33 -1.42 14.06 -7.69
C SER A 33 -1.52 12.68 -8.36
N GLY A 34 -1.03 11.65 -7.67
CA GLY A 34 -1.23 10.27 -8.10
C GLY A 34 -2.72 9.92 -7.99
N ASN A 35 -3.24 9.23 -9.00
CA ASN A 35 -4.54 8.56 -8.85
C ASN A 35 -4.51 7.70 -7.57
N PRO A 36 -5.60 7.66 -6.79
CA PRO A 36 -5.62 6.88 -5.56
C PRO A 36 -5.34 5.40 -5.86
N GLU A 37 -4.35 4.86 -5.18
CA GLU A 37 -3.97 3.46 -5.25
C GLU A 37 -4.62 2.70 -4.08
N TYR A 38 -5.02 1.45 -4.30
CA TYR A 38 -5.78 0.67 -3.31
C TYR A 38 -5.12 -0.70 -3.08
N LEU A 39 -5.25 -1.22 -1.86
CA LEU A 39 -5.02 -2.64 -1.58
C LEU A 39 -6.37 -3.35 -1.57
N PRO A 40 -6.87 -3.87 -2.70
CA PRO A 40 -8.23 -4.34 -2.76
C PRO A 40 -8.44 -5.55 -1.85
N ILE A 41 -9.49 -5.42 -1.04
CA ILE A 41 -10.12 -6.53 -0.34
C ILE A 41 -10.76 -7.38 -1.40
N CYS A 42 -11.68 -6.83 -2.18
CA CYS A 42 -12.33 -7.56 -3.27
C CYS A 42 -12.50 -6.69 -4.51
N ASN A 43 -12.70 -7.35 -5.66
CA ASN A 43 -12.84 -6.70 -6.95
C ASN A 43 -14.30 -6.56 -7.41
N LEU A 44 -15.27 -6.81 -6.53
CA LEU A 44 -16.68 -6.60 -6.83
C LEU A 44 -17.02 -5.09 -6.78
N PRO A 45 -17.98 -4.61 -7.59
CA PRO A 45 -18.32 -3.17 -7.65
C PRO A 45 -18.73 -2.53 -6.31
N LYS A 46 -19.22 -3.35 -5.36
CA LYS A 46 -19.66 -2.88 -4.04
C LYS A 46 -18.58 -2.97 -2.97
N CYS A 47 -17.35 -3.34 -3.32
CA CYS A 47 -16.26 -3.48 -2.36
C CYS A 47 -15.74 -2.12 -1.91
N LEU A 48 -15.71 -1.89 -0.60
CA LEU A 48 -15.03 -0.76 0.00
C LEU A 48 -13.55 -1.12 0.18
N ASN A 49 -12.73 -0.76 -0.80
CA ASN A 49 -11.31 -1.10 -0.81
C ASN A 49 -10.49 -0.04 -0.05
N PRO A 50 -9.52 -0.43 0.80
CA PRO A 50 -8.67 0.49 1.53
C PRO A 50 -7.67 1.16 0.59
N GLN A 51 -7.55 2.47 0.73
CA GLN A 51 -6.62 3.29 -0.03
C GLN A 51 -5.22 3.20 0.58
N VAL A 52 -4.20 3.05 -0.27
CA VAL A 52 -2.80 3.03 0.14
C VAL A 52 -2.43 4.38 0.76
N THR A 53 -1.84 4.31 1.95
CA THR A 53 -1.40 5.48 2.74
C THR A 53 0.11 5.52 2.92
N ALA A 54 0.79 4.38 2.86
CA ALA A 54 2.24 4.31 2.90
C ALA A 54 2.76 3.12 2.07
N LYS A 55 3.95 3.27 1.50
CA LYS A 55 4.66 2.24 0.75
C LYS A 55 6.15 2.29 1.06
N SER A 56 6.83 1.16 1.03
CA SER A 56 8.28 1.08 1.16
C SER A 56 8.82 -0.13 0.40
N GLY A 57 10.04 -0.04 -0.13
CA GLY A 57 10.73 -1.14 -0.80
C GLY A 57 10.02 -1.68 -2.04
N ILE A 58 9.19 -0.87 -2.72
CA ILE A 58 8.40 -1.31 -3.87
C ILE A 58 9.31 -1.89 -4.96
N GLY A 59 8.91 -3.06 -5.47
CA GLY A 59 9.66 -3.80 -6.49
C GLY A 59 10.83 -4.64 -5.94
N THR A 60 11.04 -4.69 -4.63
CA THR A 60 12.18 -5.39 -4.01
C THR A 60 11.76 -6.62 -3.20
N ALA A 61 12.74 -7.31 -2.60
CA ALA A 61 12.50 -8.42 -1.68
C ALA A 61 11.84 -8.01 -0.34
N ALA A 62 11.75 -6.71 -0.05
CA ALA A 62 11.21 -6.16 1.18
C ALA A 62 10.07 -5.16 0.92
N ALA A 63 9.28 -5.39 -0.13
CA ALA A 63 8.17 -4.52 -0.49
C ALA A 63 7.07 -4.58 0.57
N THR A 64 6.57 -3.40 0.97
CA THR A 64 5.48 -3.26 1.94
C THR A 64 4.54 -2.13 1.54
N ALA A 65 3.26 -2.31 1.86
CA ALA A 65 2.23 -1.28 1.68
C ALA A 65 1.27 -1.30 2.87
N GLU A 66 0.87 -0.10 3.30
CA GLU A 66 -0.16 0.12 4.30
C GLU A 66 -1.35 0.84 3.67
N ALA A 67 -2.57 0.41 3.98
CA ALA A 67 -3.78 1.01 3.47
C ALA A 67 -4.85 1.18 4.57
N LYS A 68 -5.76 2.14 4.37
CA LYS A 68 -6.87 2.44 5.29
C LYS A 68 -8.13 2.79 4.52
N ILE A 69 -9.28 2.52 5.13
CA ILE A 69 -10.55 3.10 4.69
C ILE A 69 -10.69 4.46 5.37
N SER A 70 -10.86 5.52 4.58
CA SER A 70 -11.08 6.85 5.13
C SER A 70 -12.52 6.99 5.67
N PRO A 71 -12.75 7.84 6.69
CA PRO A 71 -14.11 8.15 7.13
C PRO A 71 -15.03 8.66 6.01
N ASP A 72 -14.48 9.42 5.06
CA ASP A 72 -15.24 9.96 3.94
C ASP A 72 -15.66 8.88 2.93
N ASP A 73 -14.77 7.94 2.61
CA ASP A 73 -15.10 6.82 1.71
C ASP A 73 -16.10 5.88 2.36
N ALA A 74 -15.94 5.61 3.65
CA ALA A 74 -16.92 4.87 4.43
C ALA A 74 -18.29 5.55 4.43
N ALA A 75 -18.35 6.87 4.68
CA ALA A 75 -19.60 7.62 4.69
C ALA A 75 -20.30 7.60 3.32
N LYS A 76 -19.55 7.82 2.24
CA LYS A 76 -20.08 7.75 0.86
C LYS A 76 -20.62 6.35 0.56
N TRP A 77 -19.84 5.32 0.83
CA TRP A 77 -20.24 3.93 0.61
C TRP A 77 -21.50 3.56 1.40
N CYS A 78 -21.55 3.90 2.69
CA CYS A 78 -22.70 3.62 3.55
C CYS A 78 -23.96 4.35 3.10
N THR A 79 -23.83 5.61 2.65
CA THR A 79 -24.97 6.36 2.10
C THR A 79 -25.55 5.67 0.87
N THR A 80 -24.71 5.06 0.02
CA THR A 80 -25.15 4.35 -1.18
C THR A 80 -25.72 2.96 -0.89
N TYR A 81 -25.05 2.16 -0.05
CA TYR A 81 -25.33 0.73 0.06
C TYR A 81 -26.01 0.31 1.37
N LYS A 82 -25.94 1.13 2.42
CA LYS A 82 -26.54 0.89 3.75
C LYS A 82 -27.20 2.15 4.32
N PRO A 83 -28.09 2.85 3.57
CA PRO A 83 -28.58 4.18 3.95
C PRO A 83 -29.39 4.21 5.25
N ARG A 84 -29.89 3.07 5.73
CA ARG A 84 -30.66 2.96 6.98
C ARG A 84 -29.79 2.66 8.19
N ASP A 85 -28.54 2.29 7.98
CA ASP A 85 -27.62 1.93 9.05
C ASP A 85 -26.77 3.14 9.45
N LYS A 86 -27.10 3.73 10.59
CA LYS A 86 -26.43 4.93 11.12
C LYS A 86 -25.04 4.63 11.69
N TYR A 87 -24.74 3.37 12.00
CA TYR A 87 -23.44 2.97 12.55
C TYR A 87 -22.47 2.52 11.46
N CYS A 88 -22.98 2.23 10.26
CA CYS A 88 -22.18 1.78 9.11
C CYS A 88 -20.87 2.56 8.92
N PRO A 89 -20.83 3.91 8.84
CA PRO A 89 -19.55 4.59 8.58
C PRO A 89 -18.51 4.35 9.68
N LYS A 90 -18.95 4.38 10.94
CA LYS A 90 -18.08 4.10 12.09
C LYS A 90 -17.61 2.65 12.07
N GLU A 91 -18.50 1.73 11.76
CA GLU A 91 -18.20 0.30 11.65
C GLU A 91 -17.22 -0.01 10.51
N GLN A 92 -17.37 0.60 9.33
CA GLN A 92 -16.44 0.38 8.21
C GLN A 92 -15.02 0.87 8.51
N VAL A 93 -14.87 1.90 9.35
CA VAL A 93 -13.56 2.44 9.74
C VAL A 93 -12.97 1.69 10.95
N GLN A 94 -13.80 1.30 11.91
CA GLN A 94 -13.36 0.81 13.22
C GLN A 94 -13.54 -0.69 13.43
N SER A 95 -14.58 -1.28 12.86
CA SER A 95 -15.01 -2.62 13.20
C SER A 95 -14.48 -3.64 12.20
N GLY A 96 -13.84 -4.66 12.78
CA GLY A 96 -13.38 -5.94 12.25
C GLY A 96 -14.27 -6.73 11.30
N TRP A 97 -15.47 -6.26 10.93
CA TRP A 97 -16.53 -7.15 10.46
C TRP A 97 -16.12 -7.83 9.14
N ILE A 98 -15.78 -9.13 9.23
CA ILE A 98 -15.27 -9.99 8.15
C ILE A 98 -14.30 -9.23 7.23
N GLY A 99 -13.12 -8.93 7.77
CA GLY A 99 -11.99 -8.40 6.99
C GLY A 99 -11.77 -6.90 7.09
N PHE A 100 -12.62 -6.13 7.79
CA PHE A 100 -12.38 -4.70 7.97
C PHE A 100 -11.37 -4.40 9.08
N ARG A 101 -10.22 -3.78 8.77
CA ARG A 101 -9.14 -3.52 9.76
C ARG A 101 -8.89 -2.01 9.87
N PRO A 102 -8.54 -1.48 11.06
CA PRO A 102 -8.11 -0.09 11.19
C PRO A 102 -6.88 0.22 10.32
N LEU A 103 -6.09 -0.81 10.02
CA LEU A 103 -4.93 -0.74 9.16
C LEU A 103 -4.75 -2.07 8.41
N TYR A 104 -4.65 -1.96 7.09
CA TYR A 104 -4.33 -3.07 6.21
C TYR A 104 -2.85 -3.03 5.88
N ARG A 105 -2.21 -4.19 5.92
CA ARG A 105 -0.79 -4.34 5.60
C ARG A 105 -0.64 -5.49 4.62
N ALA A 106 0.08 -5.24 3.55
CA ALA A 106 0.55 -6.29 2.65
C ALA A 106 2.07 -6.16 2.49
N SER A 107 2.72 -7.27 2.22
CA SER A 107 4.15 -7.31 1.95
C SER A 107 4.48 -8.33 0.88
N ALA A 108 5.57 -8.13 0.17
CA ALA A 108 6.03 -9.07 -0.85
C ALA A 108 7.55 -9.17 -0.87
N ASP A 109 8.01 -10.37 -1.19
CA ASP A 109 9.32 -10.59 -1.78
C ASP A 109 9.12 -10.71 -3.30
N CYS A 110 9.28 -9.58 -3.99
CA CYS A 110 9.01 -9.48 -5.42
C CYS A 110 9.95 -10.35 -6.25
N LEU A 111 11.16 -10.65 -5.74
CA LEU A 111 12.16 -11.44 -6.45
C LEU A 111 11.94 -12.94 -6.23
N ALA A 112 11.54 -13.34 -5.02
CA ALA A 112 11.25 -14.73 -4.69
C ALA A 112 9.83 -15.17 -5.06
N GLY A 113 8.98 -14.25 -5.53
CA GLY A 113 7.59 -14.55 -5.88
C GLY A 113 6.73 -14.87 -4.66
N ARG A 114 6.89 -14.15 -3.55
CA ARG A 114 6.10 -14.39 -2.33
C ARG A 114 5.29 -13.16 -1.96
N LEU A 115 4.02 -13.36 -1.63
CA LEU A 115 3.08 -12.33 -1.23
C LEU A 115 2.48 -12.69 0.12
N THR A 116 2.54 -11.78 1.08
CA THR A 116 1.67 -11.78 2.25
C THR A 116 0.61 -10.71 2.04
N ALA A 117 -0.63 -11.13 1.77
CA ALA A 117 -1.72 -10.24 1.41
C ALA A 117 -2.37 -9.60 2.65
N ILE A 118 -3.30 -8.67 2.43
CA ILE A 118 -3.99 -7.94 3.50
C ILE A 118 -4.87 -8.81 4.42
N ASP A 119 -5.21 -10.03 4.00
CA ASP A 119 -5.88 -11.02 4.83
C ASP A 119 -4.92 -11.70 5.82
N GLY A 120 -3.60 -11.53 5.64
CA GLY A 120 -2.54 -12.18 6.40
C GLY A 120 -2.10 -13.53 5.80
N GLY A 121 -2.75 -13.99 4.73
CA GLY A 121 -2.38 -15.20 4.01
C GLY A 121 -1.05 -15.05 3.29
N THR A 122 -0.30 -16.15 3.17
CA THR A 122 0.95 -16.19 2.39
C THR A 122 0.78 -17.00 1.13
N TYR A 123 1.20 -16.41 0.02
CA TYR A 123 1.01 -16.91 -1.32
C TYR A 123 2.31 -16.94 -2.10
N SER A 124 2.42 -17.90 -3.01
CA SER A 124 3.52 -18.06 -3.95
C SER A 124 3.06 -17.74 -5.36
N TYR A 125 3.84 -16.97 -6.10
CA TYR A 125 3.67 -16.71 -7.51
C TYR A 125 3.78 -18.02 -8.30
N VAL A 126 2.82 -18.28 -9.19
CA VAL A 126 2.72 -19.51 -9.99
C VAL A 126 2.48 -19.22 -11.48
N GLY A 127 3.01 -18.09 -11.94
CA GLY A 127 2.88 -17.61 -13.32
C GLY A 127 1.81 -16.55 -13.48
N ILE A 128 1.35 -16.40 -14.72
CA ILE A 128 0.24 -15.51 -15.08
C ILE A 128 -1.01 -16.33 -15.42
N TRP A 129 -2.16 -15.67 -15.46
CA TRP A 129 -3.36 -16.22 -16.08
C TRP A 129 -3.23 -16.16 -17.61
N GLU A 130 -3.39 -17.30 -18.27
CA GLU A 130 -3.30 -17.39 -19.75
C GLU A 130 -4.59 -16.91 -20.44
N ASP A 131 -5.73 -17.07 -19.78
CA ASP A 131 -7.06 -16.78 -20.29
C ASP A 131 -8.01 -16.27 -19.19
N GLY A 132 -9.27 -16.03 -19.55
CA GLY A 132 -10.32 -15.56 -18.65
C GLY A 132 -10.16 -14.10 -18.19
N ALA A 133 -10.95 -13.74 -17.17
CA ALA A 133 -10.98 -12.37 -16.62
C ALA A 133 -9.65 -11.94 -15.97
N GLY A 134 -8.79 -12.90 -15.62
CA GLY A 134 -7.47 -12.64 -15.04
C GLY A 134 -6.34 -12.50 -16.06
N LYS A 135 -6.59 -12.70 -17.36
CA LYS A 135 -5.55 -12.84 -18.39
C LYS A 135 -4.44 -11.79 -18.29
N GLY A 136 -3.18 -12.25 -18.26
CA GLY A 136 -1.98 -11.43 -18.17
C GLY A 136 -1.64 -10.95 -16.75
N LEU A 137 -2.49 -11.20 -15.76
CA LEU A 137 -2.23 -10.84 -14.37
C LEU A 137 -1.44 -11.93 -13.63
N PRO A 138 -0.62 -11.55 -12.63
CA PRO A 138 0.03 -12.50 -11.72
C PRO A 138 -0.97 -13.45 -11.05
N ARG A 139 -0.60 -14.73 -10.98
CA ARG A 139 -1.37 -15.80 -10.34
C ARG A 139 -0.64 -16.32 -9.11
N PHE A 140 -1.41 -16.61 -8.05
CA PHE A 140 -0.88 -16.96 -6.73
C PHE A 140 -1.50 -18.22 -6.17
N ARG A 141 -0.69 -19.07 -5.54
CA ARG A 141 -1.14 -20.25 -4.78
C ARG A 141 -0.92 -20.04 -3.29
N VAL A 142 -1.87 -20.40 -2.44
CA VAL A 142 -1.68 -20.40 -0.98
C VAL A 142 -0.69 -21.50 -0.57
N LYS A 143 0.09 -21.27 0.49
CA LYS A 143 1.00 -22.28 1.05
C LYS A 143 0.21 -23.36 1.83
N GLY A 144 0.01 -24.55 1.25
CA GLY A 144 -0.65 -25.72 1.88
C GLY A 144 -1.30 -26.66 0.86
N ASP A 145 -1.85 -27.80 1.31
CA ASP A 145 -2.63 -28.77 0.52
C ASP A 145 -4.01 -28.18 0.13
N ALA A 146 -4.03 -27.03 -0.53
CA ALA A 146 -5.25 -26.45 -1.07
C ALA A 146 -5.62 -27.14 -2.39
N LYS A 147 -5.98 -28.42 -2.30
CA LYS A 147 -6.56 -29.18 -3.42
C LYS A 147 -7.98 -28.69 -3.76
N ASP A 148 -8.58 -27.89 -2.88
CA ASP A 148 -10.00 -27.55 -2.92
C ASP A 148 -10.31 -26.03 -3.01
N LEU A 149 -9.31 -25.15 -3.06
CA LEU A 149 -9.60 -23.74 -3.36
C LEU A 149 -9.82 -23.62 -4.87
N LYS A 150 -11.09 -23.54 -5.27
CA LYS A 150 -11.47 -23.35 -6.66
C LYS A 150 -10.84 -22.05 -7.16
N TRP A 151 -10.07 -22.19 -8.24
CA TRP A 151 -9.43 -21.12 -8.98
C TRP A 151 -10.48 -20.31 -9.75
N GLU A 152 -11.38 -19.60 -9.07
CA GLU A 152 -12.38 -18.77 -9.73
C GLU A 152 -11.96 -17.30 -9.66
N GLY A 153 -11.90 -16.68 -10.85
CA GLY A 153 -11.27 -15.37 -11.11
C GLY A 153 -11.83 -14.16 -10.36
N SER A 154 -12.82 -14.33 -9.48
CA SER A 154 -13.31 -13.30 -8.56
C SER A 154 -12.47 -13.18 -7.30
N GLY A 155 -11.79 -14.26 -6.89
CA GLY A 155 -11.00 -14.28 -5.68
C GLY A 155 -11.70 -14.33 -4.35
N ALA A 156 -13.01 -14.21 -4.40
CA ALA A 156 -13.90 -14.43 -3.31
C ALA A 156 -14.69 -15.68 -3.66
N ASP A 157 -14.56 -16.73 -2.85
CA ASP A 157 -15.61 -17.75 -2.81
C ASP A 157 -16.84 -17.03 -2.27
N VAL A 158 -17.90 -17.00 -3.07
CA VAL A 158 -19.20 -16.48 -2.66
C VAL A 158 -20.23 -17.59 -2.86
N ASP A 159 -21.19 -17.70 -1.94
CA ASP A 159 -22.30 -18.62 -2.16
C ASP A 159 -23.28 -18.09 -3.23
N HIS A 160 -24.28 -18.90 -3.55
CA HIS A 160 -25.35 -18.55 -4.48
C HIS A 160 -26.18 -17.30 -4.08
N THR A 161 -26.06 -16.83 -2.82
CA THR A 161 -26.71 -15.61 -2.32
C THR A 161 -25.81 -14.37 -2.44
N GLY A 162 -24.56 -14.56 -2.87
CA GLY A 162 -23.54 -13.52 -2.91
C GLY A 162 -22.86 -13.27 -1.56
N THR A 163 -23.02 -14.18 -0.59
CA THR A 163 -22.35 -14.11 0.71
C THR A 163 -20.90 -14.53 0.56
N PHE A 164 -19.98 -13.74 1.10
CA PHE A 164 -18.54 -14.00 1.10
C PHE A 164 -18.21 -15.23 1.98
N LEU A 165 -17.77 -16.32 1.35
CA LEU A 165 -17.38 -17.59 1.98
C LEU A 165 -15.89 -17.70 2.25
N GLY A 166 -15.03 -17.03 1.46
CA GLY A 166 -13.59 -17.14 1.65
C GLY A 166 -12.79 -16.47 0.53
N TRP A 167 -11.48 -16.42 0.72
CA TRP A 167 -10.53 -15.94 -0.28
C TRP A 167 -10.03 -17.12 -1.12
N GLY A 168 -10.35 -17.12 -2.41
CA GLY A 168 -9.80 -18.08 -3.37
C GLY A 168 -8.33 -17.76 -3.64
N GLY A 169 -7.43 -18.70 -3.33
CA GLY A 169 -6.01 -18.59 -3.66
C GLY A 169 -5.82 -18.56 -5.17
N GLY A 170 -5.60 -17.37 -5.73
CA GLY A 170 -5.53 -17.14 -7.18
C GLY A 170 -6.19 -15.85 -7.65
N SER A 171 -6.88 -15.18 -6.76
CA SER A 171 -7.70 -14.03 -7.07
C SER A 171 -7.06 -12.85 -7.82
N ALA A 172 -7.89 -12.14 -8.58
CA ALA A 172 -7.52 -10.85 -9.16
C ALA A 172 -7.21 -9.78 -8.08
N ASN A 173 -7.68 -9.91 -6.83
CA ASN A 173 -7.30 -8.97 -5.76
C ASN A 173 -5.88 -9.20 -5.26
N LEU A 174 -5.39 -10.46 -5.22
CA LEU A 174 -3.97 -10.74 -4.95
C LEU A 174 -3.08 -10.16 -6.06
N ALA A 175 -3.49 -10.28 -7.32
CA ALA A 175 -2.78 -9.67 -8.44
C ALA A 175 -2.71 -8.13 -8.34
N ALA A 176 -3.81 -7.49 -7.95
CA ALA A 176 -3.83 -6.04 -7.75
C ALA A 176 -2.93 -5.62 -6.57
N GLN A 177 -2.95 -6.35 -5.45
CA GLN A 177 -2.02 -6.10 -4.34
C GLN A 177 -0.56 -6.31 -4.75
N TRP A 178 -0.27 -7.33 -5.58
CA TRP A 178 1.05 -7.54 -6.16
C TRP A 178 1.48 -6.37 -7.03
N ASN A 179 0.60 -5.82 -7.87
CA ASN A 179 0.93 -4.67 -8.72
C ASN A 179 1.29 -3.43 -7.90
N VAL A 180 0.67 -3.23 -6.73
CA VAL A 180 1.04 -2.17 -5.79
C VAL A 180 2.45 -2.40 -5.22
N LEU A 181 2.73 -3.63 -4.79
CA LEU A 181 3.97 -3.98 -4.07
C LEU A 181 5.18 -4.17 -4.99
N CYS A 182 4.95 -4.70 -6.19
CA CYS A 182 5.99 -5.18 -7.10
C CYS A 182 6.00 -4.45 -8.45
N ALA A 183 5.43 -3.24 -8.50
CA ALA A 183 5.56 -2.36 -9.65
C ALA A 183 7.04 -2.20 -10.04
N GLY A 184 7.35 -2.44 -11.32
CA GLY A 184 8.71 -2.32 -11.87
C GLY A 184 9.66 -3.48 -11.54
N ALA A 185 9.25 -4.46 -10.72
CA ALA A 185 10.03 -5.68 -10.54
C ALA A 185 9.94 -6.58 -11.78
N PRO A 186 11.02 -7.32 -12.12
CA PRO A 186 10.92 -8.41 -13.08
C PRO A 186 9.96 -9.49 -12.57
N ALA A 187 9.31 -10.20 -13.48
CA ALA A 187 8.46 -11.33 -13.10
C ALA A 187 9.31 -12.41 -12.39
N PRO A 188 8.84 -12.97 -11.26
CA PRO A 188 9.54 -14.05 -10.58
C PRO A 188 9.60 -15.31 -11.45
N ALA A 189 10.63 -16.13 -11.26
CA ALA A 189 10.64 -17.47 -11.82
C ALA A 189 9.52 -18.31 -11.17
N VAL A 190 8.75 -19.03 -12.00
CA VAL A 190 7.75 -19.99 -11.53
C VAL A 190 8.47 -21.19 -10.93
N LYS A 191 8.05 -21.62 -9.74
CA LYS A 191 8.56 -22.81 -9.05
C LYS A 191 7.60 -23.98 -9.17
#